data_AF-A0A345U8P5-F1
#
_entry.id   AF-A0A345U8P5-F1
#
_cell.length_a   1.000
_cell.length_b   1.000
_cell.length_c   1.000
_cell.angle_alpha   90.00
_cell.angle_beta   90.00
_cell.angle_gamma   90.00
#
_symmetry.space_group_name_H-M   'P 1'
#
loop_
_entity.id
_entity.type
_entity.pdbx_description
1 polymer ?
#
loop_
_entity_poly.entity_id
_entity_poly.type
_entity_poly.pdbx_seq_one_letter_code
_entity_poly.pdbx_strand_id
1 'polypeptide(L)'
;MPNKLPLLIIIMLSILSILLISFTIRYLYAYLTTSYKNQNVKNITILDRLSSILPYWLPLLEGLQNFGQQILPDYPFNIMQIYKKTLMPLVIFYVTHPTLAVIIFFVLYYLFVRNKSPIPDRPFIRFNVLQSILLFLINSLLGATFRALPIEFRMSLYGLMLCNTLFWFVLSTITYSIIKSIEGKYAKIPVISQAVRIQIDNQL
;
A
#
# COMPACT_ATOMS: atom_id res chain seq x y z
N MET A 1 -23.95 -35.80 -0.30
CA MET A 1 -22.47 -35.72 -0.27
C MET A 1 -22.04 -34.89 -1.47
N PRO A 2 -21.26 -33.80 -1.33
CA PRO A 2 -20.88 -33.02 -2.50
C PRO A 2 -19.98 -33.88 -3.39
N ASN A 3 -20.35 -34.02 -4.67
CA ASN A 3 -19.55 -34.71 -5.68
C ASN A 3 -18.19 -34.02 -5.78
N LYS A 4 -17.16 -34.60 -5.17
CA LYS A 4 -15.78 -34.17 -5.36
C LYS A 4 -15.43 -34.48 -6.81
N LEU A 5 -15.23 -33.43 -7.61
CA LEU A 5 -14.64 -33.57 -8.94
C LEU A 5 -13.32 -34.36 -8.81
N PRO A 6 -13.00 -35.24 -9.78
CA PRO A 6 -11.74 -35.97 -9.74
C PRO A 6 -10.57 -34.98 -9.71
N LEU A 7 -9.56 -35.29 -8.90
CA LEU A 7 -8.40 -34.43 -8.62
C LEU A 7 -7.78 -33.84 -9.90
N LEU A 8 -7.71 -34.65 -10.96
CA LEU A 8 -7.14 -34.28 -12.25
C LEU A 8 -7.92 -33.17 -12.95
N ILE A 9 -9.25 -33.15 -12.84
CA ILE A 9 -10.10 -32.07 -13.39
C ILE A 9 -9.88 -30.77 -12.62
N ILE A 10 -9.73 -30.83 -11.28
CA ILE A 10 -9.44 -29.66 -10.46
C ILE A 10 -8.09 -29.05 -10.86
N ILE A 11 -7.06 -29.88 -11.05
CA ILE A 11 -5.73 -29.43 -11.48
C ILE A 11 -5.81 -28.76 -12.86
N MET A 12 -6.49 -29.39 -13.84
CA MET A 12 -6.68 -28.81 -15.17
C MET A 12 -7.39 -27.46 -15.13
N LEU A 13 -8.46 -27.34 -14.34
CA LEU A 13 -9.20 -26.08 -14.17
C LEU A 13 -8.33 -25.00 -13.51
N SER A 14 -7.49 -25.36 -12.53
CA SER A 14 -6.59 -24.41 -11.87
C SER A 14 -5.47 -23.91 -12.79
N ILE A 15 -4.94 -24.77 -13.66
CA ILE A 15 -3.92 -24.38 -14.64
C ILE A 15 -4.53 -23.45 -15.69
N LEU A 16 -5.74 -23.76 -16.16
CA LEU A 16 -6.47 -22.93 -17.11
C LEU A 16 -6.74 -21.52 -16.53
N SER A 17 -7.15 -21.44 -15.26
CA SER A 17 -7.42 -20.15 -14.61
C SER A 17 -6.15 -19.32 -14.46
N ILE A 18 -5.02 -19.94 -14.08
CA ILE A 18 -3.72 -19.25 -13.98
C ILE A 18 -3.27 -18.73 -15.37
N LEU A 19 -3.43 -19.52 -16.43
CA LEU A 19 -3.09 -19.10 -17.80
C LEU A 19 -3.94 -17.92 -18.28
N LEU A 20 -5.26 -17.95 -18.02
CA LEU A 20 -6.16 -16.84 -18.34
C LEU A 20 -5.78 -15.57 -17.57
N ILE A 21 -5.47 -15.68 -16.28
CA ILE A 21 -5.01 -14.57 -15.44
C ILE A 21 -3.68 -14.01 -16.00
N SER A 22 -2.72 -14.87 -16.34
CA SER A 22 -1.45 -14.42 -16.92
C SER A 22 -1.64 -13.72 -18.26
N PHE A 23 -2.55 -14.20 -19.12
CA PHE A 23 -2.80 -13.61 -20.43
C PHE A 23 -3.46 -12.24 -20.31
N THR A 24 -4.46 -12.13 -19.43
CA THR A 24 -5.14 -10.85 -19.14
C THR A 24 -4.21 -9.82 -18.55
N ILE A 25 -3.35 -10.21 -17.60
CA ILE A 25 -2.30 -9.33 -17.05
C ILE A 25 -1.36 -8.85 -18.15
N ARG A 26 -0.90 -9.74 -19.04
CA ARG A 26 -0.01 -9.36 -20.14
C ARG A 26 -0.67 -8.41 -21.13
N TYR A 27 -1.95 -8.64 -21.46
CA TYR A 27 -2.71 -7.76 -22.33
C TYR A 27 -2.89 -6.37 -21.70
N LEU A 28 -3.27 -6.31 -20.43
CA LEU A 28 -3.37 -5.07 -19.65
C LEU A 28 -2.03 -4.32 -19.62
N TYR A 29 -0.94 -5.03 -19.35
CA TYR A 29 0.39 -4.46 -19.34
C TYR A 29 0.74 -3.83 -20.70
N ALA A 30 0.57 -4.55 -21.80
CA ALA A 30 0.87 -4.05 -23.14
C ALA A 30 0.03 -2.81 -23.50
N TYR A 31 -1.24 -2.81 -23.13
CA TYR A 31 -2.14 -1.68 -23.33
C TYR A 31 -1.67 -0.44 -22.54
N LEU A 32 -1.35 -0.62 -21.25
CA LEU A 32 -0.85 0.45 -20.39
C LEU A 32 0.47 1.02 -20.93
N THR A 33 1.46 0.17 -21.22
CA THR A 33 2.77 0.63 -21.73
C THR A 33 2.65 1.42 -23.03
N THR A 34 1.75 1.00 -23.92
CA THR A 34 1.52 1.66 -25.21
C THR A 34 0.87 3.03 -25.02
N SER A 35 -0.13 3.12 -24.14
CA SER A 35 -0.77 4.39 -23.79
C SER A 35 0.21 5.39 -23.17
N TYR A 36 1.09 4.91 -22.29
CA TYR A 36 2.09 5.72 -21.62
C TYR A 36 3.20 6.23 -22.55
N LYS A 37 3.67 5.41 -23.50
CA LYS A 37 4.74 5.78 -24.44
C LYS A 37 4.36 6.96 -25.34
N ASN A 38 3.06 7.11 -25.64
CA ASN A 38 2.55 8.17 -26.51
C ASN A 38 2.27 9.49 -25.76
N GLN A 39 2.44 9.54 -24.44
CA GLN A 39 2.09 10.73 -23.64
C GLN A 39 3.33 11.50 -23.19
N ASN A 40 3.24 12.83 -23.20
CA ASN A 40 4.27 13.71 -22.65
C ASN A 40 4.47 13.46 -21.15
N VAL A 41 5.70 13.09 -20.77
CA VAL A 41 6.12 12.75 -19.40
C VAL A 41 5.91 13.90 -18.40
N LYS A 42 5.90 15.16 -18.89
CA LYS A 42 5.73 16.35 -18.06
C LYS A 42 4.29 16.59 -17.59
N ASN A 43 3.29 16.05 -18.29
CA ASN A 43 1.88 16.30 -17.97
C ASN A 43 1.32 15.18 -17.09
N ILE A 44 0.83 15.55 -15.91
CA ILE A 44 0.22 14.61 -14.97
C ILE A 44 -1.20 14.30 -15.43
N THR A 45 -1.41 13.09 -15.93
CA THR A 45 -2.71 12.60 -16.41
C THR A 45 -3.59 12.07 -15.29
N ILE A 46 -4.88 11.87 -15.56
CA ILE A 46 -5.81 11.25 -14.60
C ILE A 46 -5.34 9.84 -14.23
N LEU A 47 -4.77 9.09 -15.18
CA LEU A 47 -4.21 7.77 -14.94
C LEU A 47 -3.03 7.83 -13.96
N ASP A 48 -2.15 8.84 -14.09
CA ASP A 48 -1.04 9.06 -13.16
C ASP A 48 -1.52 9.33 -11.73
N ARG A 49 -2.61 10.08 -11.58
CA ARG A 49 -3.23 10.38 -10.29
C ARG A 49 -3.81 9.13 -9.64
N LEU A 50 -4.59 8.35 -10.38
CA LEU A 50 -5.19 7.10 -9.87
C LEU A 50 -4.12 6.07 -9.53
N SER A 51 -3.11 5.90 -10.40
CA SER A 51 -1.99 4.99 -10.15
C SER A 51 -1.14 5.39 -8.96
N SER A 52 -1.08 6.69 -8.62
CA SER A 52 -0.32 7.19 -7.46
C SER A 52 -1.03 6.97 -6.12
N ILE A 53 -2.35 6.74 -6.12
CA ILE A 53 -3.13 6.47 -4.90
C ILE A 53 -2.93 5.02 -4.43
N LEU A 54 -2.86 4.08 -5.37
CA LEU A 54 -2.80 2.64 -5.08
C LEU A 54 -1.65 2.27 -4.14
N PRO A 55 -0.39 2.74 -4.32
CA PRO A 55 0.70 2.41 -3.42
C PRO A 55 0.41 2.71 -1.96
N TYR A 56 -0.33 3.79 -1.65
CA TYR A 56 -0.60 4.24 -0.27
C TYR A 56 -1.52 3.29 0.52
N TRP A 57 -2.15 2.31 -0.14
CA TRP A 57 -2.85 1.24 0.57
C TRP A 57 -1.92 0.36 1.41
N LEU A 58 -0.67 0.16 0.96
CA LEU A 58 0.30 -0.66 1.68
C LEU A 58 0.63 -0.07 3.09
N PRO A 59 1.09 1.19 3.23
CA PRO A 59 1.32 1.78 4.55
C PRO A 59 0.03 1.94 5.37
N LEU A 60 -1.14 2.06 4.72
CA LEU A 60 -2.42 2.17 5.41
C LEU A 60 -2.77 0.86 6.13
N LEU A 61 -2.68 -0.26 5.42
CA LEU A 61 -2.95 -1.58 5.98
C LEU A 61 -1.95 -1.93 7.08
N GLU A 62 -0.67 -1.63 6.86
CA GLU A 62 0.38 -1.82 7.87
C GLU A 62 0.08 -1.03 9.16
N GLY A 63 -0.29 0.25 9.03
CA GLY A 63 -0.62 1.08 10.19
C GLY A 63 -1.92 0.67 10.89
N LEU A 64 -2.95 0.25 10.14
CA LEU A 64 -4.20 -0.28 10.70
C LEU A 64 -3.98 -1.59 11.45
N GLN A 65 -3.11 -2.47 10.94
CA GLN A 65 -2.71 -3.69 11.65
C GLN A 65 -1.95 -3.37 12.94
N ASN A 66 -0.96 -2.48 12.88
CA ASN A 66 -0.04 -2.24 13.98
C ASN A 66 -0.66 -1.44 15.13
N PHE A 67 -1.47 -0.44 14.82
CA PHE A 67 -2.04 0.46 15.84
C PHE A 67 -3.56 0.31 15.93
N GLY A 68 -4.23 0.14 14.80
CA GLY A 68 -5.69 0.19 14.70
C GLY A 68 -6.40 -0.80 15.63
N GLN A 69 -5.89 -2.03 15.75
CA GLN A 69 -6.52 -3.06 16.58
C GLN A 69 -6.63 -2.69 18.07
N GLN A 70 -5.68 -1.88 18.57
CA GLN A 70 -5.62 -1.53 19.98
C GLN A 70 -6.49 -0.32 20.32
N ILE A 71 -6.52 0.71 19.45
CA ILE A 71 -7.22 1.96 19.76
C ILE A 71 -8.63 2.05 19.19
N LEU A 72 -8.93 1.36 18.07
CA LEU A 72 -10.27 1.46 17.47
C LEU A 72 -11.40 1.04 18.43
N PRO A 73 -11.27 0.00 19.28
CA PRO A 73 -12.31 -0.36 20.24
C PRO A 73 -12.76 0.79 21.15
N ASP A 74 -11.88 1.75 21.41
CA ASP A 74 -12.16 2.92 22.26
C ASP A 74 -12.82 4.09 21.50
N TYR A 75 -12.94 4.00 20.17
CA TYR A 75 -13.56 5.04 19.34
C TYR A 75 -15.09 4.93 19.33
N PRO A 76 -15.80 6.03 19.03
CA PRO A 76 -17.25 6.04 18.90
C PRO A 76 -17.78 4.91 17.99
N PHE A 77 -18.93 4.33 18.38
CA PHE A 77 -19.54 3.17 17.72
C PHE A 77 -19.70 3.34 16.20
N ASN A 78 -20.08 4.54 15.75
CA ASN A 78 -20.29 4.82 14.32
C ASN A 78 -19.00 4.66 13.50
N ILE A 79 -17.86 5.10 14.03
CA ILE A 79 -16.55 4.99 13.36
C ILE A 79 -16.13 3.51 13.32
N MET A 80 -16.30 2.81 14.44
CA MET A 80 -16.04 1.38 14.53
C MET A 80 -16.88 0.59 13.51
N GLN A 81 -18.15 0.92 13.33
CA GLN A 81 -19.02 0.24 12.37
C GLN A 81 -18.57 0.45 10.92
N ILE A 82 -18.15 1.67 10.56
CA ILE A 82 -17.60 1.97 9.22
C ILE A 82 -16.32 1.18 8.99
N TYR A 83 -15.41 1.17 9.96
CA TYR A 83 -14.17 0.40 9.88
C TYR A 83 -14.44 -1.10 9.70
N LYS A 84 -15.31 -1.68 10.54
CA LYS A 84 -15.67 -3.10 10.50
C LYS A 84 -16.26 -3.51 9.14
N LYS A 85 -17.06 -2.63 8.53
CA LYS A 85 -17.71 -2.92 7.24
C LYS A 85 -16.76 -2.75 6.05
N THR A 86 -15.82 -1.81 6.11
CA THR A 86 -15.00 -1.42 4.94
C THR A 86 -13.57 -1.94 5.01
N LEU A 87 -12.82 -1.58 6.04
CA LEU A 87 -11.38 -1.82 6.14
C LEU A 87 -11.03 -3.12 6.86
N MET A 88 -11.82 -3.53 7.85
CA MET A 88 -11.53 -4.72 8.66
C MET A 88 -11.33 -6.01 7.83
N PRO A 89 -12.14 -6.33 6.80
CA PRO A 89 -11.92 -7.53 5.99
C PRO A 89 -10.55 -7.52 5.30
N LEU A 90 -10.12 -6.35 4.82
CA LEU A 90 -8.83 -6.17 4.15
C LEU A 90 -7.68 -6.27 5.13
N VAL A 91 -7.82 -5.69 6.33
CA VAL A 91 -6.84 -5.80 7.40
C VAL A 91 -6.70 -7.26 7.86
N ILE A 92 -7.80 -8.00 8.02
CA ILE A 92 -7.76 -9.43 8.37
C ILE A 92 -7.05 -10.23 7.28
N PHE A 93 -7.37 -10.00 6.00
CA PHE A 93 -6.69 -10.66 4.89
C PHE A 93 -5.19 -10.37 4.87
N TYR A 94 -4.80 -9.12 5.13
CA TYR A 94 -3.41 -8.69 5.23
C TYR A 94 -2.67 -9.35 6.41
N VAL A 95 -3.26 -9.34 7.60
CA VAL A 95 -2.70 -9.95 8.83
C VAL A 95 -2.53 -11.46 8.69
N THR A 96 -3.49 -12.14 8.05
CA THR A 96 -3.46 -13.60 7.86
C THR A 96 -2.37 -14.06 6.88
N HIS A 97 -1.90 -13.16 6.00
CA HIS A 97 -0.87 -13.45 5.02
C HIS A 97 0.31 -12.48 5.17
N PRO A 98 1.16 -12.64 6.21
CA PRO A 98 2.22 -11.69 6.53
C PRO A 98 3.25 -11.50 5.40
N THR A 99 3.39 -12.49 4.50
CA THR A 99 4.29 -12.41 3.34
C THR A 99 3.78 -11.45 2.25
N LEU A 100 2.47 -11.13 2.21
CA LEU A 100 1.91 -10.23 1.20
C LEU A 100 2.52 -8.84 1.25
N ALA A 101 2.79 -8.31 2.44
CA ALA A 101 3.40 -6.99 2.63
C ALA A 101 4.73 -6.88 1.85
N VAL A 102 5.58 -7.89 2.04
CA VAL A 102 6.90 -7.99 1.41
C VAL A 102 6.77 -8.20 -0.10
N ILE A 103 5.85 -9.06 -0.53
CA ILE A 103 5.59 -9.28 -1.96
C ILE A 103 5.12 -7.99 -2.64
N ILE A 104 4.15 -7.28 -2.05
CA ILE A 104 3.63 -6.02 -2.59
C ILE A 104 4.72 -4.95 -2.64
N PHE A 105 5.56 -4.85 -1.59
CA PHE A 105 6.73 -3.97 -1.59
C PHE A 105 7.64 -4.22 -2.80
N PHE A 106 8.03 -5.49 -3.03
CA PHE A 106 8.91 -5.82 -4.16
C PHE A 106 8.23 -5.62 -5.51
N VAL A 107 6.94 -5.91 -5.62
CA VAL A 107 6.15 -5.67 -6.83
C VAL A 107 6.10 -4.17 -7.15
N LEU A 108 5.78 -3.32 -6.17
CA LEU A 108 5.75 -1.86 -6.35
C LEU A 108 7.14 -1.32 -6.74
N TYR A 109 8.19 -1.78 -6.07
CA TYR A 109 9.56 -1.37 -6.38
C TYR A 109 9.99 -1.80 -7.80
N TYR A 110 9.74 -3.06 -8.16
CA TYR A 110 10.08 -3.59 -9.47
C TYR A 110 9.34 -2.90 -10.60
N LEU A 111 8.03 -2.64 -10.41
CA LEU A 111 7.16 -2.08 -11.44
C LEU A 111 7.41 -0.59 -11.70
N PHE A 112 7.73 0.21 -10.69
CA PHE A 112 7.73 1.68 -10.81
C PHE A 112 9.03 2.38 -10.41
N VAL A 113 9.92 1.74 -9.64
CA VAL A 113 11.08 2.44 -9.05
C VAL A 113 12.39 2.13 -9.75
N ARG A 114 12.56 0.88 -10.22
CA ARG A 114 13.80 0.43 -10.87
C ARG A 114 14.10 1.25 -12.15
N ASN A 115 15.36 1.62 -12.40
CA ASN A 115 15.78 2.37 -13.60
C ASN A 115 15.37 1.72 -14.95
N LYS A 116 15.24 0.39 -15.00
CA LYS A 116 14.69 -0.35 -16.15
C LYS A 116 13.38 -1.02 -15.74
N SER A 117 12.45 -0.22 -15.24
CA SER A 117 11.12 -0.68 -14.85
C SER A 117 10.32 -1.14 -16.08
N PRO A 118 9.44 -2.14 -15.93
CA PRO A 118 8.49 -2.52 -16.97
C PRO A 118 7.55 -1.36 -17.36
N ILE A 119 7.11 -0.57 -16.39
CA ILE A 119 6.22 0.57 -16.63
C ILE A 119 7.08 1.78 -17.05
N PRO A 120 6.65 2.55 -18.07
CA PRO A 120 7.37 3.75 -18.51
C PRO A 120 7.62 4.73 -17.37
N ASP A 121 8.80 5.33 -17.35
CA ASP A 121 9.21 6.22 -16.25
C ASP A 121 8.33 7.46 -16.20
N ARG A 122 7.64 7.63 -15.07
CA ARG A 122 6.76 8.77 -14.77
C ARG A 122 7.19 9.30 -13.40
N PRO A 123 7.88 10.45 -13.35
CA PRO A 123 8.43 10.98 -12.10
C PRO A 123 7.39 11.15 -10.99
N PHE A 124 6.16 11.52 -11.37
CA PHE A 124 5.05 11.68 -10.44
C PHE A 124 4.64 10.37 -9.76
N ILE A 125 4.51 9.27 -10.52
CA ILE A 125 4.15 7.96 -9.96
C ILE A 125 5.32 7.42 -9.14
N ARG A 126 6.54 7.50 -9.68
CA ARG A 126 7.76 7.03 -9.00
C ARG A 126 7.95 7.70 -7.65
N PHE A 127 7.71 9.01 -7.56
CA PHE A 127 7.72 9.73 -6.28
C PHE A 127 6.68 9.19 -5.30
N ASN A 128 5.42 9.02 -5.71
CA ASN A 128 4.37 8.55 -4.80
C ASN A 128 4.57 7.10 -4.38
N VAL A 129 5.07 6.25 -5.27
CA VAL A 129 5.44 4.86 -4.94
C VAL A 129 6.57 4.83 -3.91
N LEU A 130 7.66 5.58 -4.14
CA LEU A 130 8.77 5.66 -3.19
C LEU A 130 8.33 6.24 -1.83
N GLN A 131 7.50 7.28 -1.83
CA GLN A 131 6.98 7.86 -0.59
C GLN A 131 6.09 6.87 0.16
N SER A 132 5.23 6.13 -0.54
CA SER A 132 4.42 5.08 0.08
C SER A 132 5.28 3.96 0.67
N ILE A 133 6.29 3.50 -0.07
CA ILE A 133 7.24 2.49 0.40
C ILE A 133 7.96 2.97 1.67
N LEU A 134 8.42 4.23 1.69
CA LEU A 134 9.09 4.80 2.85
C LEU A 134 8.15 4.90 4.06
N LEU A 135 6.90 5.34 3.86
CA LEU A 135 5.88 5.34 4.91
C LEU A 135 5.58 3.92 5.42
N PHE A 136 5.57 2.92 4.55
CA PHE A 136 5.38 1.52 4.93
C PHE A 136 6.51 1.05 5.84
N LEU A 137 7.76 1.32 5.48
CA LEU A 137 8.92 0.97 6.29
C LEU A 137 8.90 1.68 7.65
N ILE A 138 8.55 2.97 7.69
CA ILE A 138 8.40 3.74 8.93
C ILE A 138 7.31 3.14 9.81
N ASN A 139 6.13 2.85 9.25
CA ASN A 139 5.01 2.28 10.00
C ASN A 139 5.32 0.88 10.53
N SER A 140 6.02 0.07 9.74
CA SER A 140 6.44 -1.27 10.16
C SER A 140 7.47 -1.21 11.29
N LEU A 141 8.44 -0.28 11.20
CA LEU A 141 9.41 -0.04 12.25
C LEU A 141 8.75 0.45 13.54
N LEU A 142 7.88 1.45 13.46
CA LEU A 142 7.14 1.99 14.61
C LEU A 142 6.23 0.94 15.25
N GLY A 143 5.58 0.11 14.45
CA GLY A 143 4.76 -1.00 14.93
C GLY A 143 5.59 -2.07 15.64
N ALA A 144 6.74 -2.43 15.06
CA ALA A 144 7.67 -3.39 15.68
C ALA A 144 8.26 -2.86 16.99
N THR A 145 8.69 -1.59 17.04
CA THR A 145 9.21 -0.99 18.27
C THR A 145 8.14 -0.89 19.34
N PHE A 146 6.92 -0.47 18.99
CA PHE A 146 5.82 -0.43 19.95
C PHE A 146 5.49 -1.82 20.51
N ARG A 147 5.47 -2.87 19.66
CA ARG A 147 5.30 -4.27 20.11
C ARG A 147 6.47 -4.84 20.90
N ALA A 148 7.65 -4.23 20.82
CA ALA A 148 8.79 -4.62 21.66
C ALA A 148 8.71 -4.03 23.08
N LEU A 149 7.87 -3.01 23.31
CA LEU A 149 7.69 -2.42 24.63
C LEU A 149 6.96 -3.38 25.60
N PRO A 150 7.20 -3.27 26.93
CA PRO A 150 6.52 -4.08 27.94
C PRO A 150 5.00 -3.98 27.85
N ILE A 151 4.30 -5.08 28.16
CA ILE A 151 2.83 -5.14 28.06
C ILE A 151 2.17 -4.15 29.02
N GLU A 152 2.76 -3.95 30.19
CA GLU A 152 2.30 -3.00 31.21
C GLU A 152 2.31 -1.58 30.65
N PHE A 153 3.36 -1.23 29.91
CA PHE A 153 3.42 0.08 29.25
C PHE A 153 2.39 0.19 28.13
N ARG A 154 2.29 -0.80 27.24
CA ARG A 154 1.36 -0.74 26.09
C ARG A 154 -0.10 -0.58 26.49
N MET A 155 -0.50 -1.22 27.58
CA MET A 155 -1.88 -1.17 28.10
C MET A 155 -2.11 0.00 29.07
N SER A 156 -1.05 0.73 29.44
CA SER A 156 -1.19 1.95 30.25
C SER A 156 -1.81 3.10 29.44
N LEU A 157 -2.28 4.13 30.15
CA LEU A 157 -2.73 5.38 29.54
C LEU A 157 -1.69 5.99 28.60
N TYR A 158 -0.41 6.00 28.98
CA TYR A 158 0.67 6.53 28.14
C TYR A 158 0.90 5.70 26.88
N GLY A 159 0.81 4.37 26.99
CA GLY A 159 0.91 3.47 25.85
C GLY A 159 -0.24 3.66 24.85
N LEU A 160 -1.46 3.78 25.35
CA LEU A 160 -2.64 4.05 24.52
C LEU A 160 -2.58 5.43 23.87
N MET A 161 -2.14 6.46 24.60
CA MET A 161 -1.91 7.81 24.02
C MET A 161 -0.88 7.76 22.90
N LEU A 162 0.27 7.11 23.12
CA LEU A 162 1.29 6.93 22.09
C LEU A 162 0.73 6.19 20.86
N CYS A 163 0.08 5.05 21.08
CA CYS A 163 -0.53 4.26 20.00
C CYS A 163 -1.55 5.09 19.20
N ASN A 164 -2.38 5.88 19.88
CA ASN A 164 -3.33 6.79 19.24
C ASN A 164 -2.62 7.87 18.39
N THR A 165 -1.54 8.47 18.90
CA THR A 165 -0.78 9.47 18.12
C THR A 165 -0.12 8.85 16.88
N LEU A 166 0.41 7.64 16.98
CA LEU A 166 0.99 6.90 15.85
C LEU A 166 -0.09 6.55 14.82
N PHE A 167 -1.28 6.15 15.29
CA PHE A 167 -2.41 5.90 14.40
C PHE A 167 -2.85 7.14 13.63
N TRP A 168 -2.95 8.29 14.30
CA TRP A 168 -3.23 9.56 13.64
C TRP A 168 -2.13 9.98 12.67
N PHE A 169 -0.86 9.76 13.02
CA PHE A 169 0.26 9.99 12.10
C PHE A 169 0.08 9.19 10.80
N VAL A 170 -0.28 7.90 10.87
CA VAL A 170 -0.57 7.07 9.70
C VAL A 170 -1.74 7.65 8.89
N LEU A 171 -2.89 7.88 9.53
CA LEU A 171 -4.10 8.34 8.84
C LEU A 171 -3.88 9.71 8.17
N SER A 172 -3.28 10.65 8.89
CA SER A 172 -3.06 12.01 8.39
C SER A 172 -2.06 12.04 7.23
N THR A 173 -0.94 11.31 7.33
CA THR A 173 0.08 11.29 6.26
C THR A 173 -0.43 10.64 4.98
N ILE A 174 -1.19 9.56 5.10
CA ILE A 174 -1.79 8.85 3.97
C ILE A 174 -2.89 9.68 3.34
N THR A 175 -3.83 10.19 4.13
CA THR A 175 -4.92 11.04 3.63
C THR A 175 -4.38 12.28 2.92
N TYR A 176 -3.38 12.95 3.51
CA TYR A 176 -2.71 14.08 2.87
C TYR A 176 -2.06 13.71 1.54
N SER A 177 -1.39 12.55 1.47
CA SER A 177 -0.73 12.09 0.26
C SER A 177 -1.72 11.71 -0.85
N ILE A 178 -2.86 11.11 -0.49
CA ILE A 178 -3.96 10.79 -1.42
C ILE A 178 -4.58 12.07 -1.97
N ILE A 179 -4.91 13.04 -1.11
CA ILE A 179 -5.47 14.33 -1.54
C ILE A 179 -4.51 15.03 -2.53
N LYS A 180 -3.21 15.06 -2.22
CA LYS A 180 -2.22 15.65 -3.12
C LYS A 180 -2.07 14.87 -4.43
N SER A 181 -2.17 13.54 -4.39
CA SER A 181 -2.19 12.72 -5.60
C SER A 181 -3.39 13.03 -6.50
N ILE A 182 -4.58 13.24 -5.92
CA ILE A 182 -5.81 13.64 -6.64
C ILE A 182 -5.66 15.04 -7.26
N GLU A 183 -5.04 15.99 -6.53
CA GLU A 183 -4.71 17.32 -7.05
C GLU A 183 -3.64 17.28 -8.16
N GLY A 184 -2.94 16.16 -8.36
CA GLY A 184 -1.79 16.07 -9.24
C GLY A 184 -0.57 16.84 -8.73
N LYS A 185 -0.40 16.93 -7.40
CA LYS A 185 0.72 17.61 -6.74
C LYS A 185 1.53 16.63 -5.92
N TYR A 186 2.82 16.90 -5.78
CA TYR A 186 3.70 16.15 -4.89
C TYR A 186 3.35 16.46 -3.44
N ALA A 187 3.07 15.43 -2.65
CA ALA A 187 2.94 15.56 -1.20
C ALA A 187 4.26 16.06 -0.60
N LYS A 188 4.18 16.95 0.39
CA LYS A 188 5.33 17.54 1.08
C LYS A 188 5.29 17.19 2.56
N ILE A 189 5.60 15.94 2.89
CA ILE A 189 5.79 15.50 4.26
C ILE A 189 7.22 15.83 4.67
N PRO A 190 7.44 16.61 5.75
CA PRO A 190 8.78 16.93 6.24
C PRO A 190 9.63 15.67 6.43
N VAL A 191 10.92 15.75 6.10
CA VAL A 191 11.90 14.64 6.14
C VAL A 191 11.60 13.51 5.13
N ILE A 192 10.40 12.96 5.12
CA ILE A 192 10.00 11.82 4.27
C ILE A 192 10.05 12.20 2.79
N SER A 193 9.35 13.26 2.39
CA SER A 193 9.32 13.67 0.98
C SER A 193 10.66 14.23 0.51
N GLN A 194 11.52 14.71 1.43
CA GLN A 194 12.88 15.14 1.12
C GLN A 194 13.78 13.93 0.84
N ALA A 195 13.72 12.90 1.70
CA ALA A 195 14.45 11.65 1.49
C ALA A 195 14.08 10.98 0.15
N VAL A 196 12.79 10.98 -0.21
CA VAL A 196 12.33 10.46 -1.50
C VAL A 196 12.92 11.26 -2.68
N ARG A 197 12.98 12.60 -2.59
CA ARG A 197 13.59 13.42 -3.65
C ARG A 197 15.06 13.10 -3.83
N ILE A 198 15.82 13.04 -2.74
CA ILE A 198 17.24 12.67 -2.75
C ILE A 198 17.42 11.30 -3.41
N GLN A 199 16.56 10.33 -3.11
CA GLN A 199 16.64 8.99 -3.71
C GLN A 199 16.40 9.01 -5.23
N ILE A 200 15.46 9.83 -5.71
CA ILE A 200 15.19 9.97 -7.15
C ILE A 200 16.35 10.68 -7.85
N ASP A 201 16.84 11.77 -7.26
CA ASP A 201 17.92 12.58 -7.83
C ASP A 201 19.24 11.78 -7.92
N ASN A 202 19.52 10.92 -6.94
CA ASN A 202 20.70 10.02 -6.96
C ASN A 202 20.63 8.89 -8.00
N GLN A 203 19.47 8.66 -8.62
CA GLN A 203 19.26 7.59 -9.60
C GLN A 203 19.31 8.07 -11.06
N LEU A 204 19.47 9.39 -11.27
CA LEU A 204 19.69 10.05 -12.56
C LEU A 204 21.19 10.12 -12.89
#